data_AF-A0A317C7D7-F1
#
_entry.id   AF-A0A317C7D7-F1
#
_cell.length_a   1.000
_cell.length_b   1.000
_cell.length_c   1.000
_cell.angle_alpha   90.00
_cell.angle_beta   90.00
_cell.angle_gamma   90.00
#
_symmetry.space_group_name_H-M   'P 1'
#
loop_
_entity.id
_entity.type
_entity.pdbx_description
1 polymer ?
#
loop_
_entity_poly.entity_id
_entity_poly.type
_entity_poly.pdbx_seq_one_letter_code
_entity_poly.pdbx_strand_id
1 'polypeptide(L)'
;MKINKIRSLIFLLAISVMGSALADLELRISKTSSRGIPVVIAPMAGGAHAIIEADLNRSGRFKIVSSQRATNMATFGGALEPGRLKMLGAAFLVRGRRTGAGLDIEIVSTATGKRDASYRIGNLPNQRRVAHQAADKIFEQLVKIKGAFDTRLVYVTVTGRAISDRVYKLFVADADGYNPRAILTSRKPVMSPSWSADGSQIAYVSFERGTPAIYVQNIFTGQKRMVSSRRGINGAPSWSPDGSKLALSLSVDGNPEVYILSLTNGAFKRLTNSRAIDTEPNWTKDGRSIIFTSDRGGRPQLYKMSASGGSSRRVTFDGSYNSAADVVGDKIAFVRRVSGAFRVAIMEDGQRGARVVSDGRFDESPSLAPNATMVVYATQNKGRGTLSVVSDNGYAKQELLSPGGDVREPAWSPYLR
;
A
#
# COMPACT_ATOMS: atom_id res chain seq x y z
N MET A 1 -68.58 0.32 -42.03
CA MET A 1 -68.55 0.51 -40.56
C MET A 1 -67.25 -0.10 -40.01
N LYS A 2 -66.29 0.75 -39.55
CA LYS A 2 -65.09 0.49 -38.69
C LYS A 2 -64.04 -0.55 -39.20
N ILE A 3 -62.86 -0.20 -39.71
CA ILE A 3 -61.59 0.32 -39.10
C ILE A 3 -61.09 -0.43 -37.84
N ASN A 4 -59.82 -0.91 -37.94
CA ASN A 4 -58.75 -1.13 -36.92
C ASN A 4 -58.38 -2.63 -36.70
N LYS A 5 -57.13 -3.04 -36.45
CA LYS A 5 -55.77 -2.46 -36.52
C LYS A 5 -54.77 -3.63 -36.33
N ILE A 6 -53.61 -3.48 -36.96
CA ILE A 6 -52.36 -4.23 -36.79
C ILE A 6 -51.91 -4.32 -35.33
N ARG A 7 -51.40 -5.49 -34.89
CA ARG A 7 -50.30 -5.59 -33.91
C ARG A 7 -49.43 -6.84 -34.15
N SER A 8 -48.32 -6.64 -34.88
CA SER A 8 -47.14 -7.52 -34.80
C SER A 8 -46.44 -7.29 -33.46
N LEU A 9 -46.23 -8.35 -32.70
CA LEU A 9 -45.47 -8.30 -31.44
C LEU A 9 -44.01 -8.65 -31.76
N ILE A 10 -43.17 -7.63 -31.90
CA ILE A 10 -41.71 -7.79 -31.97
C ILE A 10 -41.22 -8.00 -30.54
N PHE A 11 -40.73 -9.20 -30.24
CA PHE A 11 -39.99 -9.48 -29.02
C PHE A 11 -38.59 -8.87 -29.18
N LEU A 12 -38.34 -7.70 -28.57
CA LEU A 12 -36.99 -7.18 -28.40
C LEU A 12 -36.30 -8.00 -27.31
N LEU A 13 -35.43 -8.92 -27.72
CA LEU A 13 -34.50 -9.60 -26.82
C LEU A 13 -33.44 -8.58 -26.39
N ALA A 14 -33.62 -7.97 -25.21
CA ALA A 14 -32.58 -7.16 -24.59
C ALA A 14 -31.44 -8.08 -24.14
N ILE A 15 -30.40 -8.19 -24.99
CA ILE A 15 -29.13 -8.79 -24.61
C ILE A 15 -28.49 -7.87 -23.57
N SER A 16 -28.72 -8.18 -22.30
CA SER A 16 -27.95 -7.61 -21.21
C SER A 16 -26.55 -8.20 -21.31
N VAL A 17 -25.61 -7.41 -21.84
CA VAL A 17 -24.18 -7.68 -21.67
C VAL A 17 -23.89 -7.45 -20.19
N MET A 18 -24.07 -8.49 -19.38
CA MET A 18 -23.46 -8.56 -18.05
C MET A 18 -21.96 -8.60 -18.26
N GLY A 19 -21.33 -7.43 -18.34
CA GLY A 19 -19.91 -7.30 -18.09
C GLY A 19 -19.68 -7.85 -16.69
N SER A 20 -18.94 -8.95 -16.59
CA SER A 20 -18.41 -9.42 -15.32
C SER A 20 -17.57 -8.30 -14.73
N ALA A 21 -18.16 -7.54 -13.80
CA ALA A 21 -17.44 -6.60 -12.96
C ALA A 21 -16.46 -7.44 -12.14
N LEU A 22 -15.21 -7.52 -12.61
CA LEU A 22 -14.11 -7.90 -11.75
C LEU A 22 -14.19 -6.97 -10.54
N ALA A 23 -14.17 -7.56 -9.34
CA ALA A 23 -14.36 -6.84 -8.10
C ALA A 23 -13.21 -5.87 -7.87
N ASP A 24 -13.32 -4.66 -8.43
CA ASP A 24 -12.48 -3.53 -8.09
C ASP A 24 -12.56 -3.30 -6.59
N LEU A 25 -11.44 -2.92 -5.98
CA LEU A 25 -11.48 -2.40 -4.62
C LEU A 25 -12.27 -1.09 -4.66
N GLU A 26 -13.40 -1.07 -3.96
CA GLU A 26 -14.16 0.15 -3.76
C GLU A 26 -13.40 1.02 -2.77
N LEU A 27 -12.91 2.16 -3.26
CA LEU A 27 -12.23 3.17 -2.46
C LEU A 27 -13.26 4.06 -1.76
N ARG A 28 -13.21 4.12 -0.43
CA ARG A 28 -14.00 5.06 0.37
C ARG A 28 -13.12 5.97 1.18
N ILE A 29 -13.23 7.27 0.95
CA ILE A 29 -12.50 8.26 1.75
C ILE A 29 -13.27 8.48 3.05
N SER A 30 -12.66 8.09 4.17
CA SER A 30 -13.28 8.21 5.50
C SER A 30 -12.83 9.48 6.23
N LYS A 31 -11.66 10.02 5.88
CA LYS A 31 -11.16 11.28 6.42
C LYS A 31 -10.32 12.01 5.37
N THR A 32 -10.74 13.20 5.00
CA THR A 32 -9.93 14.14 4.20
C THR A 32 -9.24 15.14 5.11
N SER A 33 -8.06 15.62 4.70
CA SER A 33 -7.38 16.68 5.41
C SER A 33 -7.95 18.04 5.01
N SER A 34 -8.54 18.76 5.95
CA SER A 34 -8.79 20.21 5.80
C SER A 34 -7.54 21.05 6.09
N ARG A 35 -6.45 20.40 6.50
CA ARG A 35 -5.13 20.96 6.82
C ARG A 35 -4.14 20.68 5.69
N GLY A 36 -3.03 21.41 5.63
CA GLY A 36 -1.97 21.21 4.66
C GLY A 36 -1.89 22.31 3.61
N ILE A 37 -1.01 22.12 2.62
CA ILE A 37 -0.72 23.11 1.59
C ILE A 37 -1.96 23.25 0.69
N PRO A 38 -2.60 24.44 0.61
CA PRO A 38 -3.76 24.61 -0.23
C PRO A 38 -3.32 24.65 -1.69
N VAL A 39 -3.82 23.73 -2.51
CA VAL A 39 -3.44 23.57 -3.92
C VAL A 39 -4.68 23.42 -4.78
N VAL A 40 -4.66 24.01 -5.97
CA VAL A 40 -5.65 23.76 -7.02
C VAL A 40 -4.96 23.13 -8.22
N ILE A 41 -5.56 22.06 -8.75
CA ILE A 41 -5.10 21.42 -9.97
C ILE A 41 -6.07 21.83 -11.08
N ALA A 42 -5.60 22.60 -12.04
CA ALA A 42 -6.46 23.03 -13.14
C ALA A 42 -6.92 21.83 -13.97
N PRO A 43 -8.13 21.86 -14.55
CA PRO A 43 -8.58 20.82 -15.46
C PRO A 43 -7.57 20.56 -16.59
N MET A 44 -7.22 19.29 -16.77
CA MET A 44 -6.30 18.83 -17.82
C MET A 44 -7.02 17.86 -18.76
N ALA A 45 -6.71 17.94 -20.05
CA ALA A 45 -7.19 17.01 -21.06
C ALA A 45 -6.89 15.56 -20.65
N GLY A 46 -7.86 14.65 -20.86
CA GLY A 46 -7.76 13.25 -20.48
C GLY A 46 -7.94 12.97 -18.97
N GLY A 47 -8.35 13.95 -18.17
CA GLY A 47 -8.78 13.72 -16.79
C GLY A 47 -7.66 13.52 -15.77
N ALA A 48 -6.38 13.69 -16.15
CA ALA A 48 -5.23 13.46 -15.27
C ALA A 48 -5.30 14.27 -13.96
N HIS A 49 -5.84 15.50 -14.03
CA HIS A 49 -6.04 16.37 -12.88
C HIS A 49 -6.82 15.71 -11.74
N ALA A 50 -7.85 14.91 -12.03
CA ALA A 50 -8.66 14.25 -11.01
C ALA A 50 -7.87 13.19 -10.23
N ILE A 51 -6.98 12.46 -10.91
CA ILE A 51 -6.08 11.47 -10.27
C ILE A 51 -5.05 12.20 -9.40
N ILE A 52 -4.46 13.28 -9.91
CA ILE A 52 -3.51 14.12 -9.17
C ILE A 52 -4.16 14.70 -7.91
N GLU A 53 -5.38 15.24 -8.03
CA GLU A 53 -6.14 15.75 -6.89
C GLU A 53 -6.38 14.65 -5.85
N ALA A 54 -6.81 13.47 -6.29
CA ALA A 54 -7.06 12.34 -5.40
C ALA A 54 -5.78 11.90 -4.66
N ASP A 55 -4.65 11.75 -5.36
CA ASP A 55 -3.35 11.42 -4.77
C ASP A 55 -2.92 12.41 -3.70
N LEU A 56 -2.90 13.70 -4.04
CA LEU A 56 -2.46 14.75 -3.13
C LEU A 56 -3.40 14.85 -1.91
N ASN A 57 -4.71 14.71 -2.11
CA ASN A 57 -5.68 14.69 -1.01
C ASN A 57 -5.43 13.51 -0.05
N ARG A 58 -5.23 12.30 -0.60
CA ARG A 58 -4.99 11.06 0.17
C ARG A 58 -3.72 11.10 1.00
N SER A 59 -2.73 11.91 0.62
CA SER A 59 -1.47 12.04 1.36
C SER A 59 -1.60 12.72 2.73
N GLY A 60 -2.71 13.44 2.98
CA GLY A 60 -2.88 14.24 4.19
C GLY A 60 -1.92 15.43 4.31
N ARG A 61 -1.26 15.82 3.22
CA ARG A 61 -0.34 16.97 3.15
C ARG A 61 -0.91 18.18 2.42
N PHE A 62 -2.01 17.99 1.70
CA PHE A 62 -2.62 19.02 0.87
C PHE A 62 -4.08 19.25 1.25
N LYS A 63 -4.50 20.50 1.08
CA LYS A 63 -5.92 20.89 1.06
C LYS A 63 -6.30 21.16 -0.39
N ILE A 64 -7.12 20.30 -0.97
CA ILE A 64 -7.54 20.48 -2.37
C ILE A 64 -8.58 21.59 -2.47
N VAL A 65 -8.28 22.57 -3.30
CA VAL A 65 -9.23 23.60 -3.75
C VAL A 65 -9.83 23.12 -5.06
N SER A 66 -11.14 23.24 -5.22
CA SER A 66 -11.87 22.75 -6.40
C SER A 66 -11.27 23.25 -7.72
N SER A 67 -10.98 22.30 -8.63
CA SER A 67 -10.53 22.55 -10.00
C SER A 67 -11.41 23.53 -10.79
N GLN A 68 -12.72 23.60 -10.50
CA GLN A 68 -13.65 24.51 -11.16
C GLN A 68 -13.25 25.99 -11.02
N ARG A 69 -12.53 26.35 -9.95
CA ARG A 69 -12.02 27.72 -9.75
C ARG A 69 -10.89 28.08 -10.71
N ALA A 70 -10.24 27.09 -11.31
CA ALA A 70 -9.08 27.25 -12.18
C ALA A 70 -9.38 26.97 -13.67
N THR A 71 -10.64 26.75 -14.06
CA THR A 71 -11.02 26.47 -15.46
C THR A 71 -10.50 27.53 -16.44
N ASN A 72 -10.67 28.81 -16.11
CA ASN A 72 -10.23 29.94 -16.93
C ASN A 72 -8.72 30.23 -16.82
N MET A 73 -7.99 29.40 -16.07
CA MET A 73 -6.53 29.51 -15.90
C MET A 73 -5.82 28.26 -16.37
N ALA A 74 -6.51 27.25 -16.93
CA ALA A 74 -5.93 25.95 -17.27
C ALA A 74 -4.87 26.00 -18.40
N THR A 75 -4.83 27.07 -19.18
CA THR A 75 -3.89 27.24 -20.30
C THR A 75 -2.44 27.17 -19.83
N PHE A 76 -1.74 26.10 -20.20
CA PHE A 76 -0.35 25.87 -19.87
C PHE A 76 0.59 26.94 -20.44
N GLY A 77 1.46 27.51 -19.61
CA GLY A 77 2.40 28.56 -20.00
C GLY A 77 1.73 29.91 -20.35
N GLY A 78 0.40 30.00 -20.24
CA GLY A 78 -0.33 31.24 -20.45
C GLY A 78 -0.08 32.25 -19.34
N ALA A 79 -0.17 33.54 -19.68
CA ALA A 79 -0.08 34.64 -18.73
C ALA A 79 -1.09 34.48 -17.59
N LEU A 80 -0.67 34.86 -16.39
CA LEU A 80 -1.48 34.75 -15.18
C LEU A 80 -1.60 36.11 -14.52
N GLU A 81 -2.83 36.56 -14.36
CA GLU A 81 -3.14 37.79 -13.63
C GLU A 81 -3.03 37.57 -12.12
N PRO A 82 -2.11 38.25 -11.40
CA PRO A 82 -1.89 38.02 -9.97
C PRO A 82 -3.15 38.21 -9.11
N GLY A 83 -4.01 39.17 -9.48
CA GLY A 83 -5.28 39.41 -8.79
C GLY A 83 -6.21 38.19 -8.83
N ARG A 84 -6.29 37.50 -9.97
CA ARG A 84 -7.14 36.31 -10.11
C ARG A 84 -6.55 35.10 -9.38
N LEU A 85 -5.23 34.97 -9.32
CA LEU A 85 -4.58 33.90 -8.57
C LEU A 85 -4.90 33.94 -7.08
N LYS A 86 -4.94 35.14 -6.48
CA LYS A 86 -5.32 35.31 -5.07
C LYS A 86 -6.75 34.84 -4.79
N MET A 87 -7.67 35.01 -5.75
CA MET A 87 -9.07 34.59 -5.61
C MET A 87 -9.27 33.08 -5.59
N LEU A 88 -8.27 32.27 -6.01
CA LEU A 88 -8.37 30.82 -5.95
C LEU A 88 -8.51 30.32 -4.50
N GLY A 89 -7.88 31.01 -3.54
CA GLY A 89 -7.76 30.55 -2.16
C GLY A 89 -6.79 29.36 -2.01
N ALA A 90 -5.89 29.20 -2.98
CA ALA A 90 -4.80 28.22 -2.97
C ALA A 90 -3.44 28.94 -2.87
N ALA A 91 -2.43 28.28 -2.31
CA ALA A 91 -1.03 28.74 -2.31
C ALA A 91 -0.34 28.40 -3.65
N PHE A 92 -0.77 27.31 -4.28
CA PHE A 92 -0.22 26.87 -5.56
C PHE A 92 -1.34 26.53 -6.55
N LEU A 93 -1.11 26.90 -7.81
CA LEU A 93 -1.87 26.46 -8.97
C LEU A 93 -0.98 25.49 -9.75
N VAL A 94 -1.49 24.28 -10.00
CA VAL A 94 -0.87 23.31 -10.90
C VAL A 94 -1.64 23.28 -12.21
N ARG A 95 -0.94 23.35 -13.33
CA ARG A 95 -1.52 23.26 -14.68
C ARG A 95 -0.75 22.25 -15.50
N GLY A 96 -1.39 21.72 -16.52
CA GLY A 96 -0.74 20.72 -17.36
C GLY A 96 -1.28 20.67 -18.77
N ARG A 97 -0.44 20.15 -19.67
CA ARG A 97 -0.78 19.92 -21.06
C ARG A 97 -0.26 18.57 -21.51
N ARG A 98 -1.11 17.86 -22.24
CA ARG A 98 -0.79 16.63 -22.93
C ARG A 98 0.02 16.92 -24.19
N THR A 99 1.13 16.22 -24.40
CA THR A 99 1.94 16.26 -25.63
C THR A 99 2.20 14.84 -26.13
N GLY A 100 2.75 14.69 -27.34
CA GLY A 100 3.18 13.37 -27.84
C GLY A 100 4.26 12.72 -26.97
N ALA A 101 5.05 13.52 -26.25
CA ALA A 101 6.09 13.06 -25.34
C ALA A 101 5.56 12.66 -23.94
N GLY A 102 4.31 13.02 -23.60
CA GLY A 102 3.69 12.68 -22.32
C GLY A 102 2.87 13.83 -21.71
N LEU A 103 3.03 14.06 -20.40
CA LEU A 103 2.31 15.10 -19.66
C LEU A 103 3.30 16.15 -19.11
N ASP A 104 3.17 17.38 -19.59
CA ASP A 104 3.87 18.52 -19.03
C ASP A 104 3.04 19.12 -17.91
N ILE A 105 3.65 19.40 -16.75
CA ILE A 105 3.03 20.11 -15.63
C ILE A 105 3.88 21.30 -15.21
N GLU A 106 3.22 22.35 -14.74
CA GLU A 106 3.86 23.49 -14.09
C GLU A 106 3.19 23.81 -12.76
N ILE A 107 3.99 24.24 -11.81
CA ILE A 107 3.57 24.62 -10.46
C ILE A 107 3.82 26.13 -10.34
N VAL A 108 2.77 26.89 -10.06
CA VAL A 108 2.81 28.34 -9.98
C VAL A 108 2.44 28.78 -8.57
N SER A 109 3.27 29.63 -7.97
CA SER A 109 2.95 30.31 -6.71
C SER A 109 1.85 31.34 -6.95
N THR A 110 0.72 31.20 -6.26
CA THR A 110 -0.41 32.15 -6.42
C THR A 110 -0.11 33.52 -5.80
N ALA A 111 0.82 33.58 -4.84
CA ALA A 111 1.23 34.81 -4.18
C ALA A 111 2.04 35.71 -5.12
N THR A 112 2.88 35.13 -5.98
CA THR A 112 3.82 35.87 -6.85
C THR A 112 3.45 35.81 -8.33
N GLY A 113 2.62 34.85 -8.74
CA GLY A 113 2.36 34.53 -10.14
C GLY A 113 3.54 33.89 -10.86
N LYS A 114 4.66 33.65 -10.18
CA LYS A 114 5.86 33.04 -10.77
C LYS A 114 5.75 31.51 -10.77
N ARG A 115 6.30 30.91 -11.82
CA ARG A 115 6.47 29.46 -11.92
C ARG A 115 7.55 29.01 -10.94
N ASP A 116 7.15 28.17 -10.00
CA ASP A 116 8.03 27.53 -9.02
C ASP A 116 8.80 26.36 -9.64
N ALA A 117 8.10 25.52 -10.42
CA ALA A 117 8.71 24.38 -11.09
C ALA A 117 7.94 23.99 -12.37
N SER A 118 8.60 23.21 -13.22
CA SER A 118 8.01 22.56 -14.41
C SER A 118 8.60 21.17 -14.57
N TYR A 119 7.77 20.20 -14.94
CA TYR A 119 8.17 18.81 -15.15
C TYR A 119 7.53 18.25 -16.41
N ARG A 120 8.23 17.32 -17.06
CA ARG A 120 7.69 16.45 -18.09
C ARG A 120 7.66 15.03 -17.58
N ILE A 121 6.48 14.44 -17.54
CA ILE A 121 6.28 13.03 -17.28
C ILE A 121 6.23 12.33 -18.64
N GLY A 122 7.09 11.33 -18.82
CA GLY A 122 7.13 10.54 -20.06
C GLY A 122 5.82 9.81 -20.33
N ASN A 123 5.52 9.58 -21.61
CA ASN A 123 4.34 8.81 -21.98
C ASN A 123 4.48 7.34 -21.54
N LEU A 124 3.45 6.80 -20.89
CA LEU A 124 3.37 5.40 -20.47
C LEU A 124 2.10 4.76 -21.05
N PRO A 125 2.09 3.43 -21.29
CA PRO A 125 0.88 2.73 -21.73
C PRO A 125 -0.30 2.93 -20.77
N ASN A 126 -0.04 2.86 -19.46
CA ASN A 126 -1.04 3.14 -18.44
C ASN A 126 -1.06 4.64 -18.11
N GLN A 127 -2.13 5.32 -18.50
CA GLN A 127 -2.29 6.75 -18.32
C GLN A 127 -2.50 7.18 -16.87
N ARG A 128 -3.00 6.28 -16.02
CA ARG A 128 -3.08 6.54 -14.58
C ARG A 128 -1.69 6.71 -13.98
N ARG A 129 -0.73 5.86 -14.38
CA ARG A 129 0.67 5.98 -13.94
C ARG A 129 1.29 7.32 -14.30
N VAL A 130 0.99 7.86 -15.49
CA VAL A 130 1.45 9.21 -15.87
C VAL A 130 0.93 10.27 -14.89
N ALA A 131 -0.34 10.18 -14.48
CA ALA A 131 -0.92 11.09 -13.50
C ALA A 131 -0.34 10.88 -12.08
N HIS A 132 -0.13 9.64 -11.66
CA HIS A 132 0.51 9.32 -10.38
C HIS A 132 1.95 9.85 -10.31
N GLN A 133 2.73 9.70 -11.39
CA GLN A 133 4.08 10.27 -11.48
C GLN A 133 4.08 11.80 -11.50
N ALA A 134 3.06 12.43 -12.10
CA ALA A 134 2.88 13.88 -12.00
C ALA A 134 2.58 14.31 -10.56
N ALA A 135 1.70 13.59 -9.86
CA ALA A 135 1.42 13.80 -8.45
C ALA A 135 2.69 13.61 -7.59
N ASP A 136 3.52 12.62 -7.92
CA ASP A 136 4.79 12.37 -7.22
C ASP A 136 5.72 13.57 -7.33
N LYS A 137 5.80 14.21 -8.51
CA LYS A 137 6.62 15.42 -8.72
C LYS A 137 6.07 16.64 -8.00
N ILE A 138 4.75 16.81 -7.97
CA ILE A 138 4.12 17.90 -7.21
C ILE A 138 4.37 17.72 -5.70
N PHE A 139 4.20 16.50 -5.21
CA PHE A 139 4.43 16.16 -3.81
C PHE A 139 5.91 16.34 -3.43
N GLU A 140 6.82 15.84 -4.25
CA GLU A 140 8.27 16.01 -4.06
C GLU A 140 8.66 17.50 -4.05
N GLN A 141 8.13 18.30 -4.97
CA GLN A 141 8.44 19.72 -5.03
C GLN A 141 7.91 20.50 -3.82
N LEU A 142 6.68 20.22 -3.38
CA LEU A 142 6.02 21.04 -2.35
C LEU A 142 6.23 20.53 -0.92
N VAL A 143 6.43 19.22 -0.74
CA VAL A 143 6.62 18.57 0.57
C VAL A 143 8.09 18.22 0.83
N LYS A 144 8.94 18.19 -0.21
CA LYS A 144 10.37 17.82 -0.14
C LYS A 144 10.61 16.37 0.33
N ILE A 145 9.63 15.51 0.07
CA ILE A 145 9.69 14.07 0.29
C ILE A 145 9.32 13.42 -1.04
N LYS A 146 10.07 12.41 -1.49
CA LYS A 146 9.75 11.69 -2.73
C LYS A 146 8.33 11.10 -2.68
N GLY A 147 7.50 11.41 -3.68
CA GLY A 147 6.14 10.87 -3.81
C GLY A 147 6.14 9.35 -4.00
N ALA A 148 5.06 8.69 -3.58
CA ALA A 148 4.88 7.23 -3.68
C ALA A 148 3.51 6.84 -4.27
N PHE A 149 2.93 7.68 -5.13
CA PHE A 149 1.62 7.43 -5.73
C PHE A 149 1.71 6.42 -6.89
N ASP A 150 2.80 6.40 -7.67
CA ASP A 150 3.06 5.37 -8.69
C ASP A 150 3.68 4.10 -8.08
N THR A 151 3.07 3.59 -7.00
CA THR A 151 3.45 2.33 -6.33
C THR A 151 2.27 1.37 -6.35
N ARG A 152 2.45 0.17 -5.77
CA ARG A 152 1.46 -0.91 -5.78
C ARG A 152 1.21 -1.44 -4.38
N LEU A 153 0.05 -2.07 -4.21
CA LEU A 153 -0.26 -2.93 -3.07
C LEU A 153 -0.31 -4.38 -3.52
N VAL A 154 0.13 -5.29 -2.66
CA VAL A 154 -0.26 -6.70 -2.72
C VAL A 154 -1.17 -6.99 -1.53
N TYR A 155 -2.19 -7.83 -1.71
CA TYR A 155 -3.11 -8.21 -0.64
C TYR A 155 -3.80 -9.54 -0.95
N VAL A 156 -4.38 -10.16 0.07
CA VAL A 156 -5.14 -11.39 -0.06
C VAL A 156 -6.63 -11.10 0.05
N THR A 157 -7.43 -11.60 -0.91
CA THR A 157 -8.88 -11.64 -0.78
C THR A 157 -9.36 -13.04 -0.45
N VAL A 158 -10.38 -13.16 0.39
CA VAL A 158 -11.04 -14.42 0.72
C VAL A 158 -12.53 -14.31 0.41
N THR A 159 -12.99 -15.12 -0.55
CA THR A 159 -14.41 -15.20 -0.93
C THR A 159 -14.97 -16.57 -0.54
N GLY A 160 -16.26 -16.67 -0.25
CA GLY A 160 -16.91 -17.92 0.19
C GLY A 160 -17.06 -17.97 1.71
N ARG A 161 -18.28 -18.27 2.19
CA ARG A 161 -18.61 -18.24 3.63
C ARG A 161 -18.12 -19.50 4.36
N ALA A 162 -18.50 -20.68 3.84
CA ALA A 162 -18.09 -21.96 4.40
C ALA A 162 -16.61 -22.23 4.07
N ILE A 163 -15.90 -22.89 4.99
CA ILE A 163 -14.46 -23.20 4.83
C ILE A 163 -14.22 -24.02 3.56
N SER A 164 -15.13 -24.94 3.21
CA SER A 164 -15.07 -25.77 2.00
C SER A 164 -15.08 -24.96 0.70
N ASP A 165 -15.73 -23.81 0.71
CA ASP A 165 -16.00 -23.02 -0.50
C ASP A 165 -15.03 -21.85 -0.64
N ARG A 166 -14.16 -21.64 0.36
CA ARG A 166 -13.23 -20.51 0.40
C ARG A 166 -12.28 -20.54 -0.79
N VAL A 167 -12.15 -19.38 -1.43
CA VAL A 167 -11.15 -19.10 -2.45
C VAL A 167 -10.29 -17.96 -1.96
N TYR A 168 -8.99 -18.19 -1.95
CA TYR A 168 -7.96 -17.23 -1.59
C TYR A 168 -7.33 -16.72 -2.90
N LYS A 169 -7.29 -15.41 -3.09
CA LYS A 169 -6.59 -14.81 -4.23
C LYS A 169 -5.56 -13.82 -3.74
N LEU A 170 -4.35 -13.91 -4.28
CA LEU A 170 -3.30 -12.92 -4.08
C LEU A 170 -3.39 -11.91 -5.22
N PHE A 171 -3.72 -10.67 -4.88
CA PHE A 171 -3.89 -9.57 -5.82
C PHE A 171 -2.72 -8.61 -5.75
N VAL A 172 -2.39 -8.01 -6.90
CA VAL A 172 -1.56 -6.82 -7.02
C VAL A 172 -2.41 -5.72 -7.64
N ALA A 173 -2.42 -4.53 -7.07
CA ALA A 173 -3.14 -3.36 -7.56
C ALA A 173 -2.27 -2.10 -7.45
N ASP A 174 -2.67 -1.00 -8.09
CA ASP A 174 -2.10 0.32 -7.85
C ASP A 174 -2.29 0.73 -6.37
N ALA A 175 -1.46 1.66 -5.88
CA ALA A 175 -1.48 2.10 -4.47
C ALA A 175 -2.85 2.64 -4.00
N ASP A 176 -3.67 3.09 -4.94
CA ASP A 176 -5.02 3.58 -4.70
C ASP A 176 -6.14 2.55 -4.94
N GLY A 177 -5.77 1.28 -5.16
CA GLY A 177 -6.69 0.14 -5.26
C GLY A 177 -7.17 -0.18 -6.69
N TYR A 178 -6.84 0.67 -7.67
CA TYR A 178 -7.20 0.45 -9.07
C TYR A 178 -6.33 -0.61 -9.75
N ASN A 179 -6.78 -1.08 -10.91
CA ASN A 179 -6.09 -2.08 -11.74
C ASN A 179 -5.73 -3.39 -10.98
N PRO A 180 -6.65 -3.99 -10.20
CA PRO A 180 -6.34 -5.22 -9.47
C PRO A 180 -6.13 -6.41 -10.42
N ARG A 181 -5.02 -7.11 -10.25
CA ARG A 181 -4.67 -8.34 -10.97
C ARG A 181 -4.39 -9.48 -9.99
N ALA A 182 -5.13 -10.57 -10.12
CA ALA A 182 -4.82 -11.79 -9.36
C ALA A 182 -3.55 -12.43 -9.93
N ILE A 183 -2.54 -12.63 -9.08
CA ILE A 183 -1.30 -13.35 -9.43
C ILE A 183 -1.33 -14.81 -8.96
N LEU A 184 -2.23 -15.14 -8.04
CA LEU A 184 -2.49 -16.51 -7.57
C LEU A 184 -3.97 -16.67 -7.21
N THR A 185 -4.54 -17.84 -7.52
CA THR A 185 -5.84 -18.29 -7.00
C THR A 185 -5.67 -19.65 -6.37
N SER A 186 -6.15 -19.83 -5.13
CA SER A 186 -6.00 -21.07 -4.37
C SER A 186 -7.29 -21.43 -3.62
N ARG A 187 -7.51 -22.73 -3.42
CA ARG A 187 -8.52 -23.29 -2.50
C ARG A 187 -7.98 -23.48 -1.09
N LYS A 188 -6.73 -23.10 -0.84
CA LYS A 188 -6.05 -23.17 0.46
C LYS A 188 -5.53 -21.78 0.85
N PRO A 189 -5.31 -21.53 2.16
CA PRO A 189 -4.82 -20.24 2.61
C PRO A 189 -3.54 -19.78 1.91
N VAL A 190 -3.47 -18.48 1.68
CA VAL A 190 -2.28 -17.73 1.22
C VAL A 190 -2.09 -16.58 2.18
N MET A 191 -0.89 -16.36 2.68
CA MET A 191 -0.63 -15.43 3.79
C MET A 191 0.71 -14.70 3.64
N SER A 192 0.83 -13.59 4.38
CA SER A 192 2.06 -12.82 4.59
C SER A 192 2.86 -12.52 3.30
N PRO A 193 2.25 -11.85 2.30
CA PRO A 193 2.97 -11.48 1.10
C PRO A 193 4.01 -10.39 1.41
N SER A 194 5.17 -10.45 0.75
CA SER A 194 6.25 -9.47 0.88
C SER A 194 6.91 -9.20 -0.47
N TRP A 195 7.15 -7.94 -0.78
CA TRP A 195 7.74 -7.50 -2.05
C TRP A 195 9.26 -7.66 -2.06
N SER A 196 9.81 -8.12 -3.19
CA SER A 196 11.23 -7.95 -3.48
C SER A 196 11.58 -6.47 -3.64
N ALA A 197 12.83 -6.10 -3.36
CA ALA A 197 13.28 -4.70 -3.38
C ALA A 197 13.16 -4.00 -4.75
N ASP A 198 13.12 -4.77 -5.85
CA ASP A 198 12.91 -4.28 -7.22
C ASP A 198 11.43 -4.26 -7.65
N GLY A 199 10.52 -4.73 -6.79
CA GLY A 199 9.08 -4.80 -7.08
C GLY A 199 8.68 -5.85 -8.11
N SER A 200 9.58 -6.78 -8.48
CA SER A 200 9.30 -7.79 -9.53
C SER A 200 8.75 -9.11 -9.00
N GLN A 201 8.94 -9.39 -7.71
CA GLN A 201 8.60 -10.67 -7.08
C GLN A 201 7.86 -10.47 -5.76
N ILE A 202 6.99 -11.44 -5.43
CA ILE A 202 6.32 -11.56 -4.14
C ILE A 202 6.78 -12.86 -3.48
N ALA A 203 7.25 -12.77 -2.24
CA ALA A 203 7.36 -13.92 -1.35
C ALA A 203 6.05 -14.08 -0.56
N TYR A 204 5.53 -15.30 -0.41
CA TYR A 204 4.30 -15.54 0.35
C TYR A 204 4.25 -16.96 0.90
N VAL A 205 3.42 -17.18 1.91
CA VAL A 205 3.11 -18.50 2.46
C VAL A 205 1.91 -19.07 1.70
N SER A 206 1.99 -20.34 1.29
CA SER A 206 0.89 -21.08 0.66
C SER A 206 0.70 -22.43 1.34
N PHE A 207 -0.56 -22.80 1.52
CA PHE A 207 -0.98 -24.10 2.07
C PHE A 207 -1.50 -25.05 0.97
N GLU A 208 -1.24 -24.76 -0.31
CA GLU A 208 -1.69 -25.58 -1.46
C GLU A 208 -1.25 -27.05 -1.36
N ARG A 209 -0.15 -27.33 -0.66
CA ARG A 209 0.39 -28.68 -0.45
C ARG A 209 -0.06 -29.34 0.86
N GLY A 210 -1.03 -28.74 1.56
CA GLY A 210 -1.53 -29.23 2.85
C GLY A 210 -0.68 -28.81 4.07
N THR A 211 0.57 -28.43 3.87
CA THR A 211 1.47 -27.85 4.89
C THR A 211 1.95 -26.46 4.44
N PRO A 212 2.32 -25.56 5.38
CA PRO A 212 2.80 -24.22 5.02
C PRO A 212 4.15 -24.32 4.30
N ALA A 213 4.22 -23.74 3.11
CA ALA A 213 5.45 -23.57 2.35
C ALA A 213 5.57 -22.12 1.87
N ILE A 214 6.81 -21.63 1.77
CA ILE A 214 7.11 -20.29 1.28
C ILE A 214 7.47 -20.38 -0.19
N TYR A 215 6.81 -19.54 -0.99
CA TYR A 215 7.04 -19.40 -2.41
C TYR A 215 7.56 -18.00 -2.73
N VAL A 216 8.31 -17.89 -3.82
CA VAL A 216 8.64 -16.63 -4.48
C VAL A 216 8.09 -16.68 -5.89
N GLN A 217 7.32 -15.66 -6.29
CA GLN A 217 6.68 -15.60 -7.59
C GLN A 217 6.93 -14.26 -8.29
N ASN A 218 7.36 -14.31 -9.55
CA ASN A 218 7.48 -13.14 -10.40
C ASN A 218 6.09 -12.67 -10.87
N ILE A 219 5.78 -11.39 -10.69
CA ILE A 219 4.45 -10.85 -10.98
C ILE A 219 4.19 -10.60 -12.48
N PHE A 220 5.25 -10.55 -13.28
CA PHE A 220 5.17 -10.31 -14.72
C PHE A 220 5.07 -11.61 -15.50
N THR A 221 5.95 -12.57 -15.21
CA THR A 221 6.03 -13.86 -15.91
C THR A 221 5.13 -14.94 -15.28
N GLY A 222 4.73 -14.77 -14.01
CA GLY A 222 3.99 -15.77 -13.26
C GLY A 222 4.85 -16.95 -12.76
N GLN A 223 6.15 -16.98 -13.09
CA GLN A 223 7.06 -18.02 -12.64
C GLN A 223 7.11 -18.05 -11.10
N LYS A 224 6.80 -19.19 -10.49
CA LYS A 224 6.87 -19.41 -9.04
C LYS A 224 7.87 -20.50 -8.69
N ARG A 225 8.59 -20.32 -7.59
CA ARG A 225 9.50 -21.32 -7.00
C ARG A 225 9.26 -21.44 -5.51
N MET A 226 9.30 -22.67 -5.01
CA MET A 226 9.25 -22.94 -3.58
C MET A 226 10.64 -22.71 -2.99
N VAL A 227 10.75 -21.95 -1.90
CA VAL A 227 12.02 -21.59 -1.27
C VAL A 227 12.18 -22.18 0.13
N SER A 228 11.08 -22.53 0.80
CA SER A 228 11.11 -23.27 2.07
C SER A 228 9.87 -24.13 2.24
N SER A 229 10.05 -25.36 2.72
CA SER A 229 8.98 -26.29 3.10
C SER A 229 9.45 -27.22 4.21
N ARG A 230 9.99 -26.64 5.27
CA ARG A 230 10.59 -27.37 6.40
C ARG A 230 9.48 -27.91 7.31
N ARG A 231 9.80 -28.86 8.19
CA ARG A 231 8.85 -29.34 9.21
C ARG A 231 8.38 -28.17 10.09
N GLY A 232 7.10 -28.15 10.44
CA GLY A 232 6.51 -27.13 11.31
C GLY A 232 6.07 -25.87 10.56
N ILE A 233 6.08 -24.74 11.26
CA ILE A 233 5.69 -23.43 10.73
C ILE A 233 6.74 -22.98 9.72
N ASN A 234 6.28 -22.49 8.56
CA ASN A 234 7.05 -21.73 7.59
C ASN A 234 6.29 -20.44 7.31
N GLY A 235 6.74 -19.32 7.88
CA GLY A 235 5.93 -18.10 7.92
C GLY A 235 6.72 -16.80 7.76
N ALA A 236 5.95 -15.72 7.60
CA ALA A 236 6.40 -14.32 7.60
C ALA A 236 7.71 -14.07 6.84
N PRO A 237 7.74 -14.32 5.51
CA PRO A 237 8.91 -13.98 4.71
C PRO A 237 9.07 -12.46 4.60
N SER A 238 10.30 -11.96 4.78
CA SER A 238 10.66 -10.56 4.54
C SER A 238 11.95 -10.45 3.74
N TRP A 239 11.93 -9.66 2.67
CA TRP A 239 13.07 -9.50 1.76
C TRP A 239 14.16 -8.61 2.35
N SER A 240 15.41 -9.01 2.12
CA SER A 240 16.53 -8.09 2.34
C SER A 240 16.46 -6.93 1.32
N PRO A 241 16.93 -5.72 1.69
CA PRO A 241 16.91 -4.57 0.79
C PRO A 241 17.73 -4.76 -0.49
N ASP A 242 18.72 -5.66 -0.47
CA ASP A 242 19.53 -6.05 -1.63
C ASP A 242 18.85 -7.13 -2.52
N GLY A 243 17.70 -7.67 -2.11
CA GLY A 243 16.96 -8.70 -2.83
C GLY A 243 17.59 -10.10 -2.82
N SER A 244 18.69 -10.32 -2.11
CA SER A 244 19.44 -11.59 -2.16
C SER A 244 19.02 -12.61 -1.09
N LYS A 245 18.29 -12.19 -0.05
CA LYS A 245 17.95 -13.01 1.12
C LYS A 245 16.51 -12.81 1.54
N LEU A 246 15.97 -13.80 2.25
CA LEU A 246 14.73 -13.71 3.02
C LEU A 246 15.02 -13.92 4.50
N ALA A 247 14.42 -13.10 5.36
CA ALA A 247 14.23 -13.42 6.76
C ALA A 247 12.90 -14.17 6.91
N LEU A 248 12.88 -15.25 7.70
CA LEU A 248 11.77 -16.19 7.82
C LEU A 248 11.49 -16.49 9.30
N SER A 249 10.22 -16.75 9.62
CA SER A 249 9.83 -17.35 10.91
C SER A 249 9.61 -18.85 10.72
N LEU A 250 10.45 -19.69 11.31
CA LEU A 250 10.36 -21.14 11.16
C LEU A 250 10.33 -21.82 12.52
N SER A 251 9.58 -22.92 12.66
CA SER A 251 9.57 -23.74 13.89
C SER A 251 10.24 -25.10 13.71
N VAL A 252 11.20 -25.18 12.79
CA VAL A 252 11.87 -26.45 12.43
C VAL A 252 12.65 -27.05 13.60
N ASP A 253 13.11 -26.21 14.53
CA ASP A 253 13.85 -26.61 15.73
C ASP A 253 12.98 -26.63 17.01
N GLY A 254 11.65 -26.65 16.87
CA GLY A 254 10.70 -26.76 18.00
C GLY A 254 9.76 -25.55 18.09
N ASN A 255 10.24 -24.44 18.65
CA ASN A 255 9.52 -23.16 18.72
C ASN A 255 9.83 -22.27 17.50
N PRO A 256 8.97 -21.26 17.19
CA PRO A 256 9.26 -20.29 16.15
C PRO A 256 10.51 -19.47 16.45
N GLU A 257 11.40 -19.41 15.47
CA GLU A 257 12.66 -18.70 15.50
C GLU A 257 12.88 -17.95 14.17
N VAL A 258 13.76 -16.94 14.20
CA VAL A 258 14.14 -16.15 13.02
C VAL A 258 15.30 -16.82 12.29
N TYR A 259 15.15 -17.01 10.98
CA TYR A 259 16.18 -17.54 10.09
C TYR A 259 16.41 -16.61 8.91
N ILE A 260 17.62 -16.66 8.35
CA ILE A 260 17.96 -16.06 7.06
C ILE A 260 18.18 -17.17 6.03
N LEU A 261 17.52 -17.03 4.89
CA LEU A 261 17.69 -17.87 3.71
C LEU A 261 18.26 -17.03 2.56
N SER A 262 19.43 -17.42 2.06
CA SER A 262 20.01 -16.88 0.85
C SER A 262 19.32 -17.47 -0.38
N LEU A 263 18.85 -16.59 -1.26
CA LEU A 263 18.19 -16.98 -2.51
C LEU A 263 19.17 -17.30 -3.64
N THR A 264 20.44 -16.91 -3.49
CA THR A 264 21.48 -17.09 -4.51
C THR A 264 22.13 -18.47 -4.44
N ASN A 265 22.44 -18.94 -3.23
CA ASN A 265 23.17 -20.18 -2.98
C ASN A 265 22.48 -21.14 -1.99
N GLY A 266 21.28 -20.80 -1.51
CA GLY A 266 20.53 -21.63 -0.57
C GLY A 266 21.10 -21.65 0.86
N ALA A 267 22.13 -20.84 1.16
CA ALA A 267 22.70 -20.75 2.50
C ALA A 267 21.61 -20.40 3.53
N PHE A 268 21.58 -21.13 4.63
CA PHE A 268 20.50 -21.07 5.61
C PHE A 268 21.09 -20.95 7.01
N LYS A 269 20.66 -19.93 7.76
CA LYS A 269 21.21 -19.59 9.07
C LYS A 269 20.12 -19.24 10.06
N ARG A 270 20.16 -19.84 11.25
CA ARG A 270 19.34 -19.45 12.41
C ARG A 270 19.94 -18.21 13.07
N LEU A 271 19.12 -17.21 13.37
CA LEU A 271 19.54 -15.99 14.07
C LEU A 271 19.20 -16.00 15.55
N THR A 272 18.01 -16.48 15.91
CA THR A 272 17.55 -16.53 17.30
C THR A 272 17.54 -17.98 17.82
N ASN A 273 17.88 -18.15 19.09
CA ASN A 273 17.85 -19.44 19.76
C ASN A 273 17.46 -19.23 21.22
N SER A 274 16.17 -19.31 21.52
CA SER A 274 15.64 -19.13 22.86
C SER A 274 14.38 -19.97 23.07
N ARG A 275 13.84 -19.98 24.29
CA ARG A 275 12.54 -20.63 24.56
C ARG A 275 11.34 -19.75 24.20
N ALA A 276 11.59 -18.51 23.77
CA ALA A 276 10.56 -17.55 23.39
C ALA A 276 10.03 -17.84 21.98
N ILE A 277 8.90 -17.25 21.64
CA ILE A 277 8.42 -17.18 20.25
C ILE A 277 9.07 -15.98 19.60
N ASP A 278 9.97 -16.21 18.64
CA ASP A 278 10.63 -15.18 17.84
C ASP A 278 10.10 -15.25 16.39
N THR A 279 9.35 -14.23 15.96
CA THR A 279 8.55 -14.25 14.71
C THR A 279 8.47 -12.88 14.03
N GLU A 280 7.84 -12.82 12.85
CA GLU A 280 7.55 -11.60 12.08
C GLU A 280 8.81 -10.73 11.84
N PRO A 281 9.90 -11.31 11.29
CA PRO A 281 11.12 -10.55 11.06
C PRO A 281 10.94 -9.57 9.90
N ASN A 282 11.49 -8.37 10.06
CA ASN A 282 11.62 -7.38 9.00
C ASN A 282 13.02 -6.77 8.99
N TRP A 283 13.53 -6.56 7.77
CA TRP A 283 14.85 -5.98 7.57
C TRP A 283 14.82 -4.47 7.82
N THR A 284 15.90 -3.95 8.40
CA THR A 284 16.17 -2.51 8.31
C THR A 284 16.59 -2.13 6.89
N LYS A 285 16.34 -0.89 6.49
CA LYS A 285 16.63 -0.38 5.13
C LYS A 285 18.09 -0.52 4.70
N ASP A 286 19.01 -0.48 5.65
CA ASP A 286 20.45 -0.68 5.42
C ASP A 286 20.87 -2.15 5.26
N GLY A 287 19.95 -3.09 5.48
CA GLY A 287 20.20 -4.53 5.44
C GLY A 287 21.05 -5.07 6.59
N ARG A 288 21.39 -4.25 7.60
CA ARG A 288 22.32 -4.62 8.67
C ARG A 288 21.63 -5.26 9.86
N SER A 289 20.34 -5.01 10.05
CA SER A 289 19.60 -5.48 11.22
C SER A 289 18.27 -6.12 10.84
N ILE A 290 17.77 -6.96 11.75
CA ILE A 290 16.43 -7.52 11.73
C ILE A 290 15.67 -6.98 12.94
N ILE A 291 14.48 -6.43 12.72
CA ILE A 291 13.48 -6.18 13.76
C ILE A 291 12.50 -7.33 13.74
N PHE A 292 12.10 -7.84 14.90
CA PHE A 292 11.20 -8.99 15.00
C PHE A 292 10.39 -8.93 16.30
N THR A 293 9.28 -9.66 16.33
CA THR A 293 8.44 -9.83 17.51
C THR A 293 9.02 -10.93 18.39
N SER A 294 9.14 -10.66 19.70
CA SER A 294 9.52 -11.66 20.70
C SER A 294 8.70 -11.54 21.97
N ASP A 295 8.30 -12.66 22.56
CA ASP A 295 7.64 -12.73 23.87
C ASP A 295 8.61 -13.04 25.03
N ARG A 296 9.93 -13.01 24.80
CA ARG A 296 10.94 -13.33 25.85
C ARG A 296 10.88 -12.47 27.11
N GLY A 297 10.23 -11.31 27.04
CA GLY A 297 9.95 -10.44 28.17
C GLY A 297 8.60 -10.69 28.85
N GLY A 298 7.94 -11.82 28.56
CA GLY A 298 6.64 -12.23 29.05
C GLY A 298 5.44 -11.84 28.18
N ARG A 299 5.57 -10.80 27.34
CA ARG A 299 4.56 -10.39 26.35
C ARG A 299 5.22 -10.01 25.03
N PRO A 300 4.52 -10.11 23.87
CA PRO A 300 5.05 -9.72 22.58
C PRO A 300 5.52 -8.27 22.56
N GLN A 301 6.78 -8.07 22.19
CA GLN A 301 7.46 -6.80 22.06
C GLN A 301 8.39 -6.84 20.85
N LEU A 302 8.75 -5.67 20.33
CA LEU A 302 9.71 -5.58 19.23
C LEU A 302 11.15 -5.65 19.77
N TYR A 303 11.97 -6.46 19.11
CA TYR A 303 13.41 -6.58 19.33
C TYR A 303 14.16 -6.33 18.04
N LYS A 304 15.41 -5.90 18.15
CA LYS A 304 16.32 -5.66 17.03
C LYS A 304 17.63 -6.38 17.27
N MET A 305 18.20 -6.98 16.22
CA MET A 305 19.51 -7.61 16.25
C MET A 305 20.24 -7.44 14.92
N SER A 306 21.54 -7.70 14.90
CA SER A 306 22.29 -7.75 13.63
C SER A 306 21.78 -8.88 12.75
N ALA A 307 21.68 -8.64 11.44
CA ALA A 307 21.37 -9.66 10.44
C ALA A 307 22.48 -10.72 10.34
N SER A 308 23.67 -10.44 10.85
CA SER A 308 24.76 -11.41 11.00
C SER A 308 24.62 -12.29 12.26
N GLY A 309 23.60 -12.08 13.10
CA GLY A 309 23.44 -12.76 14.38
C GLY A 309 24.06 -12.00 15.57
N GLY A 310 23.98 -12.59 16.75
CA GLY A 310 24.48 -12.01 18.00
C GLY A 310 23.35 -11.60 18.95
N SER A 311 23.68 -10.78 19.94
CA SER A 311 22.72 -10.33 20.95
C SER A 311 21.65 -9.44 20.36
N SER A 312 20.43 -9.57 20.87
CA SER A 312 19.29 -8.74 20.49
C SER A 312 18.96 -7.74 21.59
N ARG A 313 18.44 -6.57 21.22
CA ARG A 313 18.01 -5.52 22.13
C ARG A 313 16.53 -5.21 21.93
N ARG A 314 15.82 -4.91 23.01
CA ARG A 314 14.40 -4.52 22.96
C ARG A 314 14.27 -3.12 22.35
N VAL A 315 13.25 -2.91 21.51
CA VAL A 315 12.94 -1.65 20.82
C VAL A 315 11.75 -0.96 21.49
N THR A 316 10.69 -1.69 21.79
CA THR A 316 9.47 -1.13 22.41
C THR A 316 9.43 -1.37 23.91
N PHE A 317 9.36 -0.30 24.70
CA PHE A 317 9.30 -0.38 26.18
C PHE A 317 7.92 -0.03 26.73
N ASP A 318 7.15 0.76 25.99
CA ASP A 318 5.80 1.15 26.38
C ASP A 318 4.75 0.16 25.86
N GLY A 319 3.66 0.01 26.60
CA GLY A 319 2.48 -0.76 26.18
C GLY A 319 2.60 -2.25 26.40
N SER A 320 1.44 -2.91 26.52
CA SER A 320 1.35 -4.32 26.92
C SER A 320 1.62 -5.32 25.80
N TYR A 321 1.61 -4.89 24.55
CA TYR A 321 1.71 -5.76 23.37
C TYR A 321 2.14 -4.90 22.18
N ASN A 322 3.24 -5.29 21.52
CA ASN A 322 3.74 -4.66 20.31
C ASN A 322 4.28 -5.77 19.37
N SER A 323 3.74 -5.90 18.15
CA SER A 323 4.11 -6.97 17.20
C SER A 323 3.99 -6.51 15.74
N ALA A 324 4.32 -7.39 14.78
CA ALA A 324 4.15 -7.21 13.34
C ALA A 324 4.71 -5.86 12.83
N ALA A 325 6.00 -5.63 13.09
CA ALA A 325 6.66 -4.39 12.67
C ALA A 325 6.96 -4.39 11.16
N ASP A 326 6.71 -3.28 10.49
CA ASP A 326 7.26 -2.94 9.18
C ASP A 326 8.13 -1.67 9.28
N VAL A 327 9.18 -1.59 8.46
CA VAL A 327 10.29 -0.64 8.65
C VAL A 327 10.66 0.04 7.33
N VAL A 328 10.55 1.37 7.28
CA VAL A 328 11.01 2.17 6.14
C VAL A 328 11.77 3.38 6.64
N GLY A 329 13.09 3.40 6.37
CA GLY A 329 13.98 4.42 6.94
C GLY A 329 14.17 4.20 8.44
N ASP A 330 13.98 5.25 9.23
CA ASP A 330 13.91 5.24 10.69
C ASP A 330 12.51 4.90 11.22
N LYS A 331 11.48 4.98 10.37
CA LYS A 331 10.09 4.77 10.78
C LYS A 331 9.75 3.29 10.93
N ILE A 332 9.10 2.96 12.05
CA ILE A 332 8.59 1.63 12.38
C ILE A 332 7.08 1.73 12.57
N ALA A 333 6.30 1.05 11.72
CA ALA A 333 4.88 0.83 11.91
C ALA A 333 4.66 -0.55 12.53
N PHE A 334 3.75 -0.69 13.50
CA PHE A 334 3.55 -1.96 14.20
C PHE A 334 2.17 -2.04 14.84
N VAL A 335 1.74 -3.25 15.20
CA VAL A 335 0.49 -3.49 15.93
C VAL A 335 0.73 -3.30 17.42
N ARG A 336 -0.13 -2.51 18.07
CA ARG A 336 -0.11 -2.21 19.50
C ARG A 336 -1.47 -2.46 20.12
N ARG A 337 -1.49 -2.99 21.34
CA ARG A 337 -2.73 -3.08 22.13
C ARG A 337 -2.99 -1.79 22.92
N VAL A 338 -4.15 -1.17 22.70
CA VAL A 338 -4.61 0.06 23.37
C VAL A 338 -6.03 -0.15 23.86
N SER A 339 -6.26 -0.06 25.17
CA SER A 339 -7.58 -0.24 25.79
C SER A 339 -8.32 -1.51 25.30
N GLY A 340 -7.59 -2.61 25.13
CA GLY A 340 -8.12 -3.89 24.67
C GLY A 340 -8.22 -4.07 23.15
N ALA A 341 -8.12 -3.01 22.36
CA ALA A 341 -8.10 -3.05 20.89
C ALA A 341 -6.68 -3.21 20.33
N PHE A 342 -6.54 -3.90 19.21
CA PHE A 342 -5.30 -3.94 18.40
C PHE A 342 -5.36 -2.82 17.37
N ARG A 343 -4.35 -1.95 17.38
CA ARG A 343 -4.25 -0.75 16.57
C ARG A 343 -2.87 -0.63 15.95
N VAL A 344 -2.78 0.05 14.82
CA VAL A 344 -1.51 0.44 14.20
C VAL A 344 -0.96 1.67 14.91
N ALA A 345 0.29 1.56 15.33
CA ALA A 345 1.09 2.65 15.86
C ALA A 345 2.36 2.84 15.03
N ILE A 346 2.91 4.05 15.10
CA ILE A 346 4.17 4.43 14.45
C ILE A 346 5.12 5.00 15.49
N MET A 347 6.40 4.65 15.38
CA MET A 347 7.51 5.28 16.11
C MET A 347 8.72 5.47 15.20
N GLU A 348 9.70 6.24 15.66
CA GLU A 348 11.03 6.30 15.04
C GLU A 348 12.01 5.41 15.83
N ASP A 349 12.91 4.71 15.14
CA ASP A 349 13.94 3.89 15.79
C ASP A 349 14.82 4.74 16.72
N GLY A 350 15.07 4.21 17.92
CA GLY A 350 15.81 4.91 18.98
C GLY A 350 15.01 5.93 19.78
N GLN A 351 13.79 6.30 19.35
CA GLN A 351 12.91 7.17 20.13
C GLN A 351 12.01 6.37 21.07
N ARG A 352 11.60 6.99 22.19
CA ARG A 352 10.60 6.44 23.11
C ARG A 352 9.21 6.94 22.73
N GLY A 353 8.18 6.17 23.08
CA GLY A 353 6.81 6.48 22.74
C GLY A 353 6.45 6.08 21.30
N ALA A 354 5.15 5.88 21.09
CA ALA A 354 4.58 5.57 19.78
C ALA A 354 3.25 6.28 19.62
N ARG A 355 2.99 6.76 18.41
CA ARG A 355 1.73 7.43 18.08
C ARG A 355 0.80 6.45 17.38
N VAL A 356 -0.37 6.27 17.95
CA VAL A 356 -1.44 5.46 17.35
C VAL A 356 -2.02 6.24 16.16
N VAL A 357 -2.11 5.59 15.00
CA VAL A 357 -2.60 6.19 13.75
C VAL A 357 -3.91 5.58 13.25
N SER A 358 -4.27 4.40 13.74
CA SER A 358 -5.55 3.77 13.44
C SER A 358 -6.53 3.86 14.61
N ASP A 359 -7.80 3.61 14.31
CA ASP A 359 -8.93 3.72 15.23
C ASP A 359 -9.73 2.41 15.35
N GLY A 360 -9.38 1.38 14.57
CA GLY A 360 -10.06 0.10 14.55
C GLY A 360 -9.81 -0.74 15.80
N ARG A 361 -10.49 -1.89 15.84
CA ARG A 361 -10.44 -2.82 16.99
C ARG A 361 -9.48 -3.99 16.77
N PHE A 362 -9.36 -4.43 15.53
CA PHE A 362 -8.58 -5.60 15.10
C PHE A 362 -7.71 -5.20 13.92
N ASP A 363 -6.90 -4.16 14.11
CA ASP A 363 -5.98 -3.69 13.07
C ASP A 363 -4.70 -4.54 13.10
N GLU A 364 -4.31 -5.04 11.94
CA GLU A 364 -3.21 -5.99 11.78
C GLU A 364 -2.43 -5.77 10.48
N SER A 365 -1.27 -6.45 10.37
CA SER A 365 -0.39 -6.48 9.20
C SER A 365 -0.13 -5.08 8.59
N PRO A 366 0.41 -4.11 9.38
CA PRO A 366 0.73 -2.79 8.84
C PRO A 366 1.89 -2.89 7.84
N SER A 367 1.81 -2.12 6.76
CA SER A 367 2.91 -1.93 5.82
C SER A 367 3.05 -0.47 5.40
N LEU A 368 4.28 0.04 5.48
CA LEU A 368 4.66 1.41 5.18
C LEU A 368 4.87 1.60 3.68
N ALA A 369 4.37 2.72 3.15
CA ALA A 369 4.78 3.20 1.83
C ALA A 369 6.30 3.45 1.79
N PRO A 370 6.96 3.38 0.62
CA PRO A 370 8.43 3.48 0.51
C PRO A 370 9.01 4.86 0.89
N ASN A 371 8.16 5.88 1.05
CA ASN A 371 8.51 7.20 1.60
C ASN A 371 8.13 7.37 3.08
N ALA A 372 7.60 6.33 3.71
CA ALA A 372 7.16 6.29 5.10
C ALA A 372 6.03 7.27 5.47
N THR A 373 5.33 7.88 4.50
CA THR A 373 4.27 8.87 4.79
C THR A 373 2.87 8.27 4.89
N MET A 374 2.70 7.00 4.56
CA MET A 374 1.42 6.29 4.58
C MET A 374 1.63 4.88 5.11
N VAL A 375 0.61 4.34 5.79
CA VAL A 375 0.55 2.94 6.24
C VAL A 375 -0.72 2.30 5.73
N VAL A 376 -0.60 1.18 5.02
CA VAL A 376 -1.72 0.27 4.73
C VAL A 376 -1.79 -0.78 5.82
N TYR A 377 -2.99 -1.18 6.23
CA TYR A 377 -3.20 -2.24 7.22
C TYR A 377 -4.54 -2.95 6.99
N ALA A 378 -4.66 -4.18 7.47
CA ALA A 378 -5.94 -4.89 7.49
C ALA A 378 -6.72 -4.50 8.75
N THR A 379 -8.04 -4.40 8.62
CA THR A 379 -8.96 -4.13 9.73
C THR A 379 -10.28 -4.87 9.50
N GLN A 380 -11.21 -4.73 10.44
CA GLN A 380 -12.54 -5.32 10.34
C GLN A 380 -13.62 -4.25 10.43
N ASN A 381 -14.47 -4.17 9.41
CA ASN A 381 -15.63 -3.29 9.37
C ASN A 381 -16.92 -4.12 9.27
N LYS A 382 -17.83 -3.97 10.25
CA LYS A 382 -19.10 -4.73 10.36
C LYS A 382 -18.93 -6.25 10.16
N GLY A 383 -17.87 -6.82 10.72
CA GLY A 383 -17.57 -8.25 10.64
C GLY A 383 -16.83 -8.71 9.38
N ARG A 384 -16.60 -7.84 8.39
CA ARG A 384 -15.82 -8.15 7.17
C ARG A 384 -14.41 -7.59 7.23
N GLY A 385 -13.46 -8.33 6.67
CA GLY A 385 -12.07 -7.88 6.52
C GLY A 385 -11.95 -6.82 5.43
N THR A 386 -11.29 -5.70 5.74
CA THR A 386 -11.07 -4.59 4.80
C THR A 386 -9.63 -4.10 4.93
N LEU A 387 -9.15 -3.33 3.95
CA LEU A 387 -7.90 -2.60 4.14
C LEU A 387 -8.21 -1.15 4.48
N SER A 388 -7.37 -0.56 5.32
CA SER A 388 -7.34 0.88 5.54
C SER A 388 -5.97 1.41 5.19
N VAL A 389 -5.93 2.61 4.64
CA VAL A 389 -4.70 3.36 4.44
C VAL A 389 -4.81 4.65 5.22
N VAL A 390 -3.81 4.92 6.05
CA VAL A 390 -3.74 6.15 6.86
C VAL A 390 -2.42 6.85 6.63
N SER A 391 -2.47 8.18 6.51
CA SER A 391 -1.27 9.00 6.54
C SER A 391 -0.55 8.84 7.87
N ASP A 392 0.78 8.84 7.84
CA ASP A 392 1.62 8.79 9.02
C ASP A 392 1.17 9.83 10.06
N ASN A 393 0.81 11.06 9.67
CA ASN A 393 0.35 12.13 10.56
C ASN A 393 -1.13 12.00 11.03
N GLY A 394 -1.86 11.00 10.55
CA GLY A 394 -3.27 10.74 10.89
C GLY A 394 -4.29 11.73 10.29
N TYR A 395 -3.90 12.58 9.34
CA TYR A 395 -4.78 13.60 8.75
C TYR A 395 -5.62 13.10 7.58
N ALA A 396 -5.17 12.06 6.87
CA ALA A 396 -5.93 11.39 5.83
C ALA A 396 -6.12 9.90 6.14
N LYS A 397 -7.32 9.40 5.85
CA LYS A 397 -7.68 8.00 5.98
C LYS A 397 -8.63 7.60 4.85
N GLN A 398 -8.40 6.41 4.30
CA GLN A 398 -9.28 5.78 3.33
C GLN A 398 -9.43 4.29 3.63
N GLU A 399 -10.54 3.73 3.18
CA GLU A 399 -10.82 2.30 3.23
C GLU A 399 -10.82 1.74 1.79
N LEU A 400 -10.22 0.56 1.62
CA LEU A 400 -10.26 -0.22 0.39
C LEU A 400 -11.07 -1.48 0.67
N LEU A 401 -12.21 -1.61 -0.01
CA LEU A 401 -13.21 -2.64 0.22
C LEU A 401 -13.29 -3.57 -0.97
N SER A 402 -13.33 -4.88 -0.78
CA SER A 402 -13.70 -5.80 -1.87
C SER A 402 -15.19 -6.16 -1.76
N PRO A 403 -16.02 -5.85 -2.76
CA PRO A 403 -17.46 -6.16 -2.72
C PRO A 403 -17.77 -7.65 -2.50
N GLY A 404 -16.88 -8.53 -2.97
CA GLY A 404 -17.09 -9.99 -3.02
C GLY A 404 -16.48 -10.80 -1.87
N GLY A 405 -15.69 -10.20 -0.96
CA GLY A 405 -15.00 -10.97 0.09
C GLY A 405 -14.19 -10.13 1.08
N ASP A 406 -13.59 -10.82 2.05
CA ASP A 406 -12.67 -10.20 3.01
C ASP A 406 -11.36 -9.85 2.33
N VAL A 407 -10.78 -8.71 2.69
CA VAL A 407 -9.43 -8.30 2.29
C VAL A 407 -8.51 -8.30 3.50
N ARG A 408 -7.29 -8.82 3.36
CA ARG A 408 -6.32 -8.97 4.46
C ARG A 408 -4.88 -9.01 3.96
N GLU A 409 -3.94 -9.00 4.90
CA GLU A 409 -2.50 -9.23 4.66
C GLU A 409 -1.89 -8.32 3.58
N PRO A 410 -2.02 -6.98 3.71
CA PRO A 410 -1.47 -6.07 2.72
C PRO A 410 0.05 -5.94 2.84
N ALA A 411 0.73 -5.70 1.73
CA ALA A 411 2.08 -5.16 1.73
C ALA A 411 2.25 -4.09 0.63
N TRP A 412 2.90 -2.99 0.99
CA TRP A 412 3.19 -1.89 0.08
C TRP A 412 4.45 -2.18 -0.74
N SER A 413 4.41 -1.93 -2.05
CA SER A 413 5.57 -2.13 -2.90
C SER A 413 6.69 -1.12 -2.61
N PRO A 414 7.95 -1.43 -2.94
CA PRO A 414 8.97 -0.40 -3.12
C PRO A 414 8.58 0.56 -4.26
N TYR A 415 9.40 1.58 -4.47
CA TYR A 415 9.32 2.37 -5.70
C TYR A 415 9.47 1.47 -6.93
N LEU A 416 8.60 1.68 -7.91
CA LEU A 416 8.69 0.98 -9.18
C LEU A 416 9.83 1.61 -10.01
N ARG A 417 10.54 0.75 -10.75
CA ARG A 417 11.57 1.19 -11.71
C ARG A 417 10.97 1.48 -13.08
#